data_AF-A0AAJ0LAP0-F1
#
_entry.id   AF-A0AAJ0LAP0-F1
#
_cell.length_a   1.000
_cell.length_b   1.000
_cell.length_c   1.000
_cell.angle_alpha   90.00
_cell.angle_beta   90.00
_cell.angle_gamma   90.00
#
_symmetry.space_group_name_H-M   'P 1'
#
loop_
_entity.id
_entity.type
_entity.pdbx_description
1 polymer ?
#
loop_
_entity_poly.entity_id
_entity_poly.type
_entity_poly.pdbx_seq_one_letter_code
_entity_poly.pdbx_strand_id
1 'polypeptide(L)'
;MTKTAMIVEDEIFVALDLERILIDAGYHVVAIAADRETALIAAAGCDFAFVDVNLRDGPTGPSIAETIARDHGVKVVFVTANPSQIGDADCLGYIRKPFNDAAILAAAELATTGQALRGGSELIQIRRRGN
;
A
#
# COMPACT_ATOMS: atom_id res chain seq x y z
N MET A 1 10.20 5.45 -16.77
CA MET A 1 10.82 5.66 -15.44
C MET A 1 10.32 4.55 -14.55
N THR A 2 11.21 3.91 -13.79
CA THR A 2 10.84 2.90 -12.79
C THR A 2 10.00 3.55 -11.70
N LYS A 3 8.90 2.91 -11.29
CA LYS A 3 8.00 3.43 -10.26
C LYS A 3 8.46 3.00 -8.88
N THR A 4 8.45 3.93 -7.92
CA THR A 4 8.98 3.71 -6.58
C THR A 4 7.87 3.34 -5.59
N ALA A 5 8.08 2.27 -4.84
CA ALA A 5 7.14 1.73 -3.87
C ALA A 5 7.70 1.84 -2.46
N MET A 6 6.84 2.10 -1.48
CA MET A 6 7.12 1.92 -0.06
C MET A 6 6.23 0.81 0.51
N ILE A 7 6.75 0.06 1.46
CA ILE A 7 6.00 -0.96 2.20
C ILE A 7 5.96 -0.51 3.67
N VAL A 8 4.77 -0.46 4.25
CA VAL A 8 4.55 -0.16 5.67
C VAL A 8 3.91 -1.38 6.32
N GLU A 9 4.71 -2.20 6.96
CA GLU A 9 4.38 -3.54 7.45
C GLU A 9 5.38 -3.91 8.56
N ASP A 10 4.89 -4.33 9.73
CA ASP A 10 5.74 -4.73 10.85
C ASP A 10 6.06 -6.24 10.84
N GLU A 11 5.27 -7.05 10.13
CA GLU A 11 5.57 -8.46 9.92
C GLU A 11 6.61 -8.66 8.81
N ILE A 12 7.87 -8.90 9.21
CA ILE A 12 9.00 -8.98 8.27
C ILE A 12 8.80 -9.96 7.11
N PHE A 13 8.17 -11.12 7.33
CA PHE A 13 7.94 -12.09 6.25
C PHE A 13 6.90 -11.61 5.25
N VAL A 14 5.88 -10.87 5.70
CA VAL A 14 4.88 -10.26 4.83
C VAL A 14 5.52 -9.14 4.02
N ALA A 15 6.34 -8.30 4.66
CA ALA A 15 7.07 -7.22 4.00
C ALA A 15 8.03 -7.73 2.92
N LEU A 16 8.78 -8.80 3.21
CA LEU A 16 9.69 -9.43 2.25
C LEU A 16 8.95 -10.10 1.09
N ASP A 17 7.77 -10.67 1.32
CA ASP A 17 6.97 -11.25 0.24
C ASP A 17 6.39 -10.17 -0.68
N LEU A 18 5.88 -9.07 -0.11
CA LEU A 18 5.47 -7.89 -0.88
C LEU A 18 6.63 -7.31 -1.68
N GLU A 19 7.81 -7.15 -1.07
CA GLU A 19 9.00 -6.64 -1.72
C GLU A 19 9.42 -7.51 -2.90
N ARG A 20 9.49 -8.83 -2.70
CA ARG A 20 9.79 -9.82 -3.75
C ARG A 20 8.85 -9.65 -4.94
N ILE A 21 7.53 -9.63 -4.70
CA ILE A 21 6.53 -9.51 -5.76
C ILE A 21 6.73 -8.22 -6.58
N LEU A 22 7.03 -7.11 -5.91
CA LEU A 22 7.23 -5.82 -6.56
C LEU A 22 8.53 -5.75 -7.36
N ILE A 23 9.63 -6.26 -6.80
CA ILE A 23 10.92 -6.30 -7.48
C ILE A 23 10.85 -7.21 -8.72
N ASP A 24 10.23 -8.39 -8.60
CA ASP A 24 10.07 -9.34 -9.71
C ASP A 24 9.26 -8.73 -10.87
N ALA A 25 8.34 -7.80 -10.57
CA ALA A 25 7.57 -7.05 -11.57
C ALA A 25 8.24 -5.76 -12.07
N GLY A 26 9.45 -5.44 -11.59
CA GLY A 26 10.24 -4.30 -12.06
C GLY A 26 9.94 -2.97 -11.35
N TYR A 27 9.27 -2.98 -10.20
CA TYR A 27 9.16 -1.82 -9.33
C TYR A 27 10.43 -1.66 -8.47
N HIS A 28 10.66 -0.44 -7.96
CA HIS A 28 11.75 -0.18 -7.03
C HIS A 28 11.19 0.07 -5.62
N VAL A 29 11.39 -0.87 -4.70
CA VAL A 29 11.04 -0.68 -3.29
C VAL A 29 12.11 0.19 -2.62
N VAL A 30 11.74 1.40 -2.22
CA VAL A 30 12.69 2.38 -1.65
C VAL A 30 12.79 2.30 -0.14
N ALA A 31 11.79 1.72 0.53
CA ALA A 31 11.77 1.55 1.98
C ALA A 31 10.76 0.49 2.44
N ILE A 32 11.12 -0.17 3.55
CA ILE A 32 10.23 -0.96 4.39
C ILE A 32 10.19 -0.28 5.76
N ALA A 33 9.02 0.17 6.18
CA ALA A 33 8.77 0.80 7.47
C ALA A 33 7.90 -0.11 8.34
N ALA A 34 8.21 -0.21 9.63
CA ALA A 34 7.50 -1.09 10.57
C ALA A 34 6.55 -0.33 11.52
N ASP A 35 6.51 1.00 11.44
CA ASP A 35 5.69 1.86 12.28
C ASP A 35 5.47 3.22 11.63
N ARG A 36 4.69 4.07 12.29
CA ARG A 36 4.40 5.42 11.82
C ARG A 36 5.64 6.29 11.67
N GLU A 37 6.55 6.29 12.63
CA GLU A 37 7.71 7.18 12.61
C GLU A 37 8.58 6.91 11.38
N THR A 38 8.93 5.64 11.16
CA THR A 38 9.76 5.22 10.02
C THR A 38 9.05 5.41 8.69
N ALA A 39 7.73 5.21 8.63
CA ALA A 39 6.95 5.41 7.40
C ALA A 39 6.94 6.88 6.97
N LEU A 40 6.76 7.81 7.91
CA LEU A 40 6.71 9.25 7.60
C LEU A 40 8.07 9.79 7.14
N ILE A 41 9.18 9.26 7.68
CA ILE A 41 10.53 9.62 7.23
C ILE A 41 10.79 9.13 5.80
N ALA A 42 10.31 7.93 5.47
CA ALA A 42 10.57 7.27 4.20
C ALA A 42 9.63 7.68 3.05
N ALA A 43 8.52 8.36 3.34
CA ALA A 43 7.47 8.66 2.35
C ALA A 43 7.93 9.54 1.18
N ALA A 44 8.96 10.37 1.38
CA ALA A 44 9.44 11.31 0.37
C ALA A 44 10.00 10.57 -0.87
N GLY A 45 9.46 10.88 -2.05
CA GLY A 45 9.94 10.32 -3.32
C GLY A 45 9.34 8.96 -3.72
N CYS A 46 8.35 8.46 -2.97
CA CYS A 46 7.58 7.28 -3.32
C CYS A 46 6.42 7.64 -4.27
N ASP A 47 6.16 6.84 -5.30
CA ASP A 47 4.96 6.98 -6.13
C ASP A 47 3.72 6.38 -5.44
N PHE A 48 3.90 5.26 -4.74
CA PHE A 48 2.83 4.55 -4.04
C PHE A 48 3.33 3.79 -2.81
N ALA A 49 2.39 3.39 -1.94
CA ALA A 49 2.69 2.61 -0.76
C ALA A 49 1.66 1.49 -0.54
N PHE A 50 2.15 0.33 -0.10
CA PHE A 50 1.34 -0.68 0.57
C PHE A 50 1.42 -0.48 2.07
N VAL A 51 0.28 -0.45 2.75
CA VAL A 51 0.20 -0.11 4.17
C VAL A 51 -0.66 -1.14 4.91
N ASP A 52 -0.14 -1.77 5.96
CA ASP A 52 -1.01 -2.46 6.92
C ASP A 52 -1.72 -1.44 7.82
N VAL A 53 -2.97 -1.74 8.15
CA VAL A 53 -3.79 -0.97 9.07
C VAL A 53 -3.28 -1.10 10.50
N ASN A 54 -2.89 -2.31 10.92
CA ASN A 54 -2.39 -2.57 12.27
C ASN A 54 -0.89 -2.83 12.22
N LEU A 55 -0.12 -1.95 12.83
CA LEU A 55 1.33 -2.06 12.98
C LEU A 55 1.68 -2.28 14.45
N ARG A 56 2.96 -2.44 14.75
CA ARG A 56 3.47 -2.61 16.13
C ARG A 56 3.15 -1.45 17.07
N ASP A 57 2.90 -0.26 16.53
CA ASP A 57 2.49 0.94 17.27
C ASP A 57 0.96 1.14 17.33
N GLY A 58 0.19 0.14 16.90
CA GLY A 58 -1.28 0.11 16.94
C GLY A 58 -1.93 0.30 15.56
N PRO A 59 -3.22 0.66 15.51
CA PRO A 59 -3.96 0.87 14.27
C PRO A 59 -3.59 2.22 13.59
N THR A 60 -2.30 2.44 13.33
CA THR A 60 -1.75 3.70 12.84
C THR A 60 -1.76 3.82 11.32
N GLY A 61 -1.95 2.71 10.59
CA GLY A 61 -1.95 2.64 9.13
C GLY A 61 -2.84 3.69 8.44
N PRO A 62 -4.12 3.86 8.83
CA PRO A 62 -5.00 4.86 8.26
C PRO A 62 -4.46 6.29 8.39
N SER A 63 -3.91 6.64 9.56
CA SER A 63 -3.31 7.96 9.79
C SER A 63 -2.02 8.17 8.98
N ILE A 64 -1.22 7.11 8.80
CA ILE A 64 -0.04 7.13 7.93
C ILE A 64 -0.47 7.42 6.49
N ALA A 65 -1.46 6.66 6.00
CA ALA A 65 -1.98 6.79 4.64
C ALA A 65 -2.46 8.21 4.32
N GLU A 66 -3.27 8.80 5.19
CA GLU A 66 -3.75 10.17 5.04
C GLU A 66 -2.59 11.18 4.99
N THR A 67 -1.59 10.99 5.85
CA THR A 67 -0.45 11.91 5.95
C THR A 67 0.42 11.84 4.70
N ILE A 68 0.82 10.64 4.26
CA ILE A 68 1.68 10.49 3.08
C ILE A 68 0.96 10.84 1.77
N ALA A 69 -0.35 10.59 1.69
CA ALA A 69 -1.16 11.00 0.54
C ALA A 69 -1.26 12.53 0.45
N ARG A 70 -1.54 13.20 1.58
CA ARG A 70 -1.67 14.66 1.63
C ARG A 70 -0.33 15.38 1.40
N ASP A 71 0.72 14.93 2.08
CA ASP A 71 1.97 15.70 2.18
C ASP A 71 2.95 15.36 1.04
N HIS A 72 2.84 14.16 0.45
CA HIS A 72 3.75 13.68 -0.60
C HIS A 72 3.04 13.24 -1.89
N GLY A 73 1.70 13.20 -1.93
CA GLY A 73 0.95 12.70 -3.09
C GLY A 73 1.08 11.19 -3.30
N VAL A 74 1.53 10.45 -2.29
CA VAL A 74 1.71 8.99 -2.35
C VAL A 74 0.35 8.31 -2.47
N LYS A 75 0.19 7.46 -3.47
CA LYS A 75 -1.03 6.66 -3.63
C LYS A 75 -0.98 5.45 -2.70
N VAL A 76 -2.03 5.23 -1.93
CA VAL A 76 -2.05 4.17 -0.92
C VAL A 76 -2.98 3.04 -1.31
N VAL A 77 -2.52 1.80 -1.11
CA VAL A 77 -3.34 0.60 -1.09
C VAL A 77 -3.10 -0.11 0.24
N PHE A 78 -4.16 -0.46 0.95
CA PHE A 78 -4.00 -1.21 2.20
C PHE A 78 -3.79 -2.71 1.94
N VAL A 79 -2.94 -3.35 2.73
CA VAL A 79 -2.78 -4.82 2.76
C VAL A 79 -2.95 -5.27 4.20
N THR A 80 -4.11 -5.83 4.55
CA THR A 80 -4.47 -6.02 5.96
C THR A 80 -5.37 -7.22 6.21
N ALA A 81 -5.33 -7.79 7.41
CA ALA A 81 -6.32 -8.75 7.87
C ALA A 81 -7.65 -8.08 8.28
N ASN A 82 -7.64 -6.79 8.65
CA ASN A 82 -8.78 -6.10 9.27
C ASN A 82 -9.24 -4.86 8.47
N PRO A 83 -9.81 -5.02 7.27
CA PRO A 83 -10.18 -3.89 6.41
C PRO A 83 -11.27 -2.99 7.01
N SER A 84 -12.04 -3.46 7.99
CA SER A 84 -13.03 -2.63 8.69
C SER A 84 -12.41 -1.48 9.49
N GLN A 85 -11.11 -1.55 9.79
CA GLN A 85 -10.37 -0.50 10.51
C GLN A 85 -9.77 0.57 9.58
N ILE A 86 -9.92 0.44 8.25
CA ILE A 86 -9.49 1.47 7.29
C ILE A 86 -10.27 2.78 7.49
N GLY A 87 -11.56 2.68 7.81
CA GLY A 87 -12.43 3.84 7.97
C GLY A 87 -12.57 4.65 6.68
N ASP A 88 -12.46 5.97 6.77
CA ASP A 88 -12.59 6.92 5.67
C ASP A 88 -11.24 7.37 5.08
N ALA A 89 -10.15 6.67 5.41
CA ALA A 89 -8.80 7.03 4.97
C ALA A 89 -8.68 7.06 3.45
N ASP A 90 -7.98 8.06 2.93
CA ASP A 90 -7.79 8.23 1.50
C ASP A 90 -6.88 7.13 0.93
N CYS A 91 -7.46 6.25 0.12
CA CYS A 91 -6.74 5.15 -0.52
C CYS A 91 -7.44 4.73 -1.81
N LEU A 92 -6.73 3.97 -2.64
CA LEU A 92 -7.25 3.41 -3.88
C LEU A 92 -8.08 2.14 -3.64
N GLY A 93 -7.85 1.47 -2.51
CA GLY A 93 -8.47 0.20 -2.18
C GLY A 93 -7.68 -0.57 -1.14
N TYR A 94 -8.07 -1.83 -0.94
CA TYR A 94 -7.37 -2.75 -0.05
C TYR A 94 -7.33 -4.18 -0.59
N ILE A 95 -6.36 -4.93 -0.08
CA ILE A 95 -6.17 -6.35 -0.29
C ILE A 95 -6.24 -7.01 1.09
N ARG A 96 -7.02 -8.09 1.20
CA ARG A 96 -7.07 -8.87 2.44
C ARG A 96 -5.88 -9.81 2.53
N LYS A 97 -5.28 -9.92 3.71
CA LYS A 97 -4.36 -11.02 4.04
C LYS A 97 -5.17 -12.32 4.28
N PRO A 98 -4.68 -13.50 3.88
CA PRO A 98 -3.52 -13.72 3.00
C PRO A 98 -3.82 -13.25 1.56
N PHE A 99 -2.79 -12.80 0.85
CA PHE A 99 -2.87 -12.32 -0.53
C PHE A 99 -2.10 -13.22 -1.49
N ASN A 100 -2.35 -13.06 -2.79
CA ASN A 100 -1.52 -13.63 -3.85
C ASN A 100 -0.80 -12.56 -4.68
N ASP A 101 0.25 -12.97 -5.40
CA ASP A 101 1.06 -12.10 -6.27
C ASP A 101 0.18 -11.29 -7.25
N ALA A 102 -0.84 -11.91 -7.86
CA ALA A 102 -1.70 -11.24 -8.83
C ALA A 102 -2.49 -10.06 -8.23
N ALA A 103 -2.89 -10.15 -6.97
CA ALA A 103 -3.58 -9.07 -6.27
C ALA A 103 -2.65 -7.87 -6.02
N ILE A 104 -1.43 -8.13 -5.54
CA ILE A 104 -0.41 -7.11 -5.30
C ILE A 104 -0.04 -6.40 -6.61
N LEU A 105 0.18 -7.17 -7.69
CA LEU A 105 0.50 -6.61 -9.00
C LEU A 105 -0.64 -5.77 -9.58
N ALA A 106 -1.89 -6.22 -9.44
CA ALA A 106 -3.04 -5.45 -9.89
C ALA A 106 -3.17 -4.11 -9.14
N ALA A 107 -2.81 -4.09 -7.85
CA ALA A 107 -2.81 -2.88 -7.04
C ALA A 107 -1.65 -1.94 -7.36
N ALA A 108 -0.45 -2.46 -7.57
CA ALA A 108 0.70 -1.68 -8.00
C ALA A 108 0.45 -1.04 -9.38
N GLU A 109 -0.13 -1.79 -10.32
CA GLU A 109 -0.56 -1.27 -11.62
C GLU A 109 -1.62 -0.17 -11.44
N LEU A 110 -2.66 -0.40 -10.64
CA LEU A 110 -3.68 0.61 -10.35
C LEU A 110 -3.07 1.90 -9.77
N ALA A 111 -2.12 1.77 -8.84
CA ALA A 111 -1.46 2.91 -8.25
C ALA A 111 -0.62 3.67 -9.28
N THR A 112 0.00 2.99 -10.23
CA THR A 112 0.88 3.65 -11.19
C THR A 112 0.16 4.20 -12.42
N THR A 113 -0.83 3.49 -12.97
CA THR A 113 -1.51 3.85 -14.23
C THR A 113 -2.94 4.33 -14.05
N GLY A 114 -3.53 4.16 -12.86
CA GLY A 114 -4.95 4.46 -12.61
C GLY A 114 -5.90 3.39 -13.15
N GLN A 115 -5.38 2.28 -13.69
CA GLN A 115 -6.16 1.16 -14.20
C GLN A 115 -5.71 -0.13 -13.51
N ALA A 116 -6.63 -0.91 -12.94
CA ALA A 116 -6.27 -2.19 -12.33
C ALA A 116 -6.12 -3.28 -13.41
N LEU A 117 -5.15 -4.18 -13.22
CA LEU A 117 -5.05 -5.39 -14.05
C LEU A 117 -6.32 -6.23 -13.92
N ARG A 118 -6.79 -6.78 -15.05
CA ARG A 118 -7.89 -7.74 -15.05
C ARG A 118 -7.39 -9.08 -14.50
N GLY A 119 -7.58 -9.32 -13.21
CA GLY A 119 -7.20 -10.60 -12.58
C GLY A 119 -7.05 -10.57 -11.06
N GLY A 120 -6.88 -9.39 -10.44
CA GLY A 120 -6.74 -9.28 -8.98
C GLY A 120 -8.09 -9.37 -8.25
N SER A 121 -8.68 -10.56 -8.12
CA SER A 121 -9.98 -10.76 -7.47
C SER A 121 -10.03 -10.32 -6.00
N GLU A 122 -8.86 -10.20 -5.35
CA GLU A 122 -8.73 -9.79 -3.95
C GLU A 122 -8.59 -8.28 -3.75
N LEU A 123 -8.33 -7.52 -4.82
CA LEU A 123 -8.25 -6.07 -4.76
C LEU A 123 -9.65 -5.47 -4.76
N ILE A 124 -10.04 -4.90 -3.61
CA ILE A 124 -11.30 -4.17 -3.47
C ILE A 124 -11.00 -2.69 -3.65
N GLN A 125 -11.37 -2.16 -4.81
CA GLN A 125 -11.18 -0.75 -5.14
C GLN A 125 -12.21 0.12 -4.43
N ILE A 126 -11.76 1.19 -3.79
CA ILE A 126 -12.65 2.21 -3.22
C ILE A 126 -12.89 3.25 -4.32
N ARG A 127 -14.07 3.19 -4.93
CA ARG A 127 -14.48 4.21 -5.89
C ARG A 127 -14.77 5.50 -5.12
N ARG A 128 -13.99 6.55 -5.35
CA ARG A 128 -14.40 7.90 -4.95
C ARG A 128 -15.74 8.19 -5.64
N ARG A 129 -16.80 8.40 -4.85
CA ARG A 129 -17.98 9.10 -5.36
C ARG A 129 -17.49 10.49 -5.74
N GLY A 130 -17.45 10.77 -7.05
CA GLY A 130 -17.15 12.10 -7.55
C GLY A 130 -18.10 13.10 -6.88
N ASN A 131 -17.51 14.20 -6.41
CA ASN A 131 -18.23 15.45 -6.24
C ASN A 131 -18.13 16.21 -7.56
#